data_AF-A0A929ZL64-F1
#
_entry.id   AF-A0A929ZL64-F1
#
_cell.length_a   1.000
_cell.length_b   1.000
_cell.length_c   1.000
_cell.angle_alpha   90.00
_cell.angle_beta   90.00
_cell.angle_gamma   90.00
#
_symmetry.space_group_name_H-M   'P 1'
#
loop_
_entity.id
_entity.type
_entity.pdbx_description
1 polymer ?
#
loop_
_entity_poly.entity_id
_entity_poly.type
_entity_poly.pdbx_seq_one_letter_code
_entity_poly.pdbx_strand_id
1 'polypeptide(L)'
;MEELVSEMRQAKDAETFLNAFWRMNKLRRHLYTMITLVNIRHSINTADEFYDAENNYWDETGPQYSVIENELVKAVLEAPFREELLKEIPETYFQLSECSIKAFDPRIVPLMIEENKLTSEYGKLKASAKIEFEGEVLNLSEISAKVDTPDREVRRKAYEAKMAWFKEHSAEFDEIYDKLVKVRHKMAKELGYDNYIQLGYYRMNRLD
;
A
#
# COMPACT_ATOMS: atom_id res chain seq x y z
N MET A 1 14.16 12.89 -10.47
CA MET A 1 12.69 13.02 -10.60
C MET A 1 12.24 14.44 -10.24
N GLU A 2 12.72 15.01 -9.14
CA GLU A 2 12.47 16.43 -8.78
C GLU A 2 12.77 17.41 -9.93
N GLU A 3 13.91 17.23 -10.62
CA GLU A 3 14.25 18.04 -11.81
C GLU A 3 13.18 17.97 -12.91
N LEU A 4 12.58 16.79 -13.14
CA LEU A 4 11.51 16.62 -14.12
C LEU A 4 10.22 17.31 -13.68
N VAL A 5 9.90 17.29 -12.38
CA VAL A 5 8.78 18.09 -11.84
C VAL A 5 9.05 19.58 -12.03
N SER A 6 10.29 20.03 -11.80
CA SER A 6 10.67 21.42 -12.06
C SER A 6 10.55 21.79 -13.55
N GLU A 7 10.99 20.91 -14.45
CA GLU A 7 10.85 21.08 -15.90
C GLU A 7 9.37 21.19 -16.30
N MET A 8 8.51 20.33 -15.75
CA MET A 8 7.05 20.40 -15.93
C MET A 8 6.47 21.73 -15.44
N ARG A 9 6.83 22.18 -14.23
CA ARG A 9 6.33 23.45 -13.67
C ARG A 9 6.79 24.70 -14.44
N GLN A 10 7.92 24.61 -15.15
CA GLN A 10 8.47 25.72 -15.94
C GLN A 10 8.08 25.67 -17.42
N ALA A 11 7.41 24.59 -17.86
CA ALA A 11 6.99 24.42 -19.24
C ALA A 11 6.05 25.55 -19.68
N LYS A 12 6.32 26.12 -20.85
CA LYS A 12 5.53 27.23 -21.43
C LYS A 12 4.49 26.76 -22.44
N ASP A 13 4.50 25.48 -22.76
CA ASP A 13 3.64 24.82 -23.72
C ASP A 13 3.41 23.36 -23.32
N ALA A 14 2.33 22.78 -23.84
CA ALA A 14 1.93 21.41 -23.54
C ALA A 14 2.94 20.36 -24.02
N GLU A 15 3.63 20.61 -25.13
CA GLU A 15 4.59 19.67 -25.71
C GLU A 15 5.80 19.47 -24.77
N THR A 16 6.38 20.56 -24.28
CA THR A 16 7.48 20.54 -23.32
C THR A 16 7.06 19.86 -22.03
N PHE A 17 5.86 20.14 -21.53
CA PHE A 17 5.33 19.50 -20.34
C PHE A 17 5.15 17.98 -20.53
N LEU A 18 4.53 17.56 -21.63
CA LEU A 18 4.29 16.15 -21.94
C LEU A 18 5.60 15.38 -22.10
N ASN A 19 6.62 15.98 -22.72
CA ASN A 19 7.94 15.39 -22.83
C ASN A 19 8.56 15.09 -21.45
N ALA A 20 8.48 16.04 -20.51
CA ALA A 20 8.94 15.84 -19.14
C ALA A 20 8.08 14.80 -18.38
N PHE A 21 6.75 14.86 -18.55
CA PHE A 21 5.80 13.92 -17.96
C PHE A 21 6.05 12.47 -18.40
N TRP A 22 6.32 12.23 -19.69
CA TRP A 22 6.61 10.88 -20.20
C TRP A 22 7.96 10.34 -19.73
N ARG A 23 8.97 11.22 -19.62
CA ARG A 23 10.26 10.87 -19.00
C ARG A 23 10.08 10.50 -17.52
N MET A 24 9.26 11.26 -16.80
CA MET A 24 8.89 10.96 -15.41
C MET A 24 8.22 9.58 -15.34
N ASN A 25 7.20 9.32 -16.16
CA ASN A 25 6.51 8.04 -16.19
C ASN A 25 7.44 6.86 -16.52
N LYS A 26 8.46 7.05 -17.36
CA LYS A 26 9.46 6.00 -17.62
C LYS A 26 10.24 5.63 -16.36
N LEU A 27 10.67 6.62 -15.57
CA LEU A 27 11.35 6.39 -14.30
C LEU A 27 10.42 5.74 -13.27
N ARG A 28 9.18 6.25 -13.15
CA ARG A 28 8.15 5.70 -12.26
C ARG A 28 7.89 4.23 -12.54
N ARG A 29 7.72 3.86 -13.81
CA ARG A 29 7.53 2.45 -14.22
C ARG A 29 8.67 1.55 -13.74
N HIS A 30 9.92 1.99 -13.87
CA HIS A 30 11.06 1.22 -13.40
C HIS A 30 11.03 1.03 -11.88
N LEU A 31 10.73 2.10 -11.14
CA LEU A 31 10.60 2.07 -9.69
C LEU A 31 9.50 1.10 -9.24
N TYR A 32 8.29 1.22 -9.81
CA TYR A 32 7.16 0.35 -9.49
C TYR A 32 7.44 -1.11 -9.87
N THR A 33 8.19 -1.39 -10.94
CA THR A 33 8.66 -2.74 -11.24
C THR A 33 9.51 -3.30 -10.09
N MET A 34 10.45 -2.53 -9.57
CA MET A 34 11.32 -3.00 -8.46
C MET A 34 10.53 -3.20 -7.17
N ILE A 35 9.67 -2.23 -6.81
CA ILE A 35 8.77 -2.34 -5.66
C ILE A 35 7.90 -3.60 -5.78
N THR A 36 7.33 -3.85 -6.95
CA THR A 36 6.47 -5.02 -7.20
C THR A 36 7.25 -6.33 -7.08
N LEU A 37 8.49 -6.38 -7.59
CA LEU A 37 9.34 -7.56 -7.45
C LEU A 37 9.67 -7.87 -5.99
N VAL A 38 9.98 -6.85 -5.19
CA VAL A 38 10.22 -7.00 -3.74
C VAL A 38 8.96 -7.54 -3.06
N ASN A 39 7.81 -6.89 -3.26
CA ASN A 39 6.54 -7.30 -2.65
C ASN A 39 6.19 -8.76 -2.98
N ILE A 40 6.28 -9.16 -4.25
CA ILE A 40 5.99 -10.54 -4.66
C ILE A 40 6.95 -11.52 -3.98
N ARG A 41 8.27 -11.27 -4.04
CA ARG A 41 9.26 -12.21 -3.51
C ARG A 41 9.23 -12.30 -1.98
N HIS A 42 9.00 -11.19 -1.28
CA HIS A 42 8.77 -11.16 0.16
C HIS A 42 7.51 -11.94 0.54
N SER A 43 6.39 -11.75 -0.18
CA SER A 43 5.13 -12.44 0.13
C SER A 43 5.17 -13.95 -0.12
N ILE A 44 6.05 -14.43 -1.01
CA ILE A 44 6.27 -15.87 -1.25
C ILE A 44 6.98 -16.50 -0.05
N ASN A 45 7.98 -15.81 0.51
CA ASN A 45 8.72 -16.30 1.66
C ASN A 45 9.15 -15.12 2.56
N THR A 46 8.36 -14.85 3.59
CA THR A 46 8.64 -13.75 4.54
C THR A 46 9.84 -14.03 5.46
N ALA A 47 10.39 -15.24 5.44
CA ALA A 47 11.62 -15.60 6.14
C ALA A 47 12.89 -15.41 5.28
N ASP A 48 12.76 -14.99 4.02
CA ASP A 48 13.91 -14.59 3.19
C ASP A 48 14.47 -13.26 3.69
N GLU A 49 15.65 -13.28 4.32
CA GLU A 49 16.28 -12.10 4.93
C GLU A 49 16.54 -10.97 3.93
N PHE A 50 16.85 -11.30 2.67
CA PHE A 50 17.12 -10.30 1.64
C PHE A 50 15.84 -9.55 1.29
N TYR A 51 14.76 -10.28 0.95
CA TYR A 51 13.50 -9.63 0.61
C TYR A 51 12.80 -9.00 1.81
N ASP A 52 13.05 -9.47 3.04
CA ASP A 52 12.59 -8.79 4.24
C ASP A 52 13.27 -7.44 4.42
N ALA A 53 14.58 -7.36 4.25
CA ALA A 53 15.32 -6.10 4.29
C ALA A 53 14.86 -5.12 3.20
N GLU A 54 14.68 -5.61 1.96
CA GLU A 54 14.16 -4.80 0.86
C GLU A 54 12.73 -4.31 1.13
N ASN A 55 11.85 -5.15 1.70
CA ASN A 55 10.50 -4.73 2.09
C ASN A 55 10.54 -3.65 3.17
N ASN A 56 11.36 -3.84 4.21
CA ASN A 56 11.53 -2.85 5.28
C ASN A 56 12.06 -1.51 4.73
N TYR A 57 12.97 -1.54 3.75
CA TYR A 57 13.44 -0.34 3.05
C TYR A 57 12.28 0.39 2.35
N TRP A 58 11.39 -0.33 1.67
CA TRP A 58 10.24 0.27 1.00
C TRP A 58 9.15 0.75 1.97
N ASP A 59 8.97 0.07 3.11
CA ASP A 59 8.06 0.52 4.16
C ASP A 59 8.45 1.91 4.69
N GLU A 60 9.76 2.19 4.78
CA GLU A 60 10.31 3.47 5.22
C GLU A 60 10.43 4.51 4.09
N THR A 61 10.90 4.11 2.91
CA THR A 61 11.24 5.03 1.82
C THR A 61 10.04 5.33 0.91
N GLY A 62 9.09 4.40 0.77
CA GLY A 62 7.90 4.57 -0.07
C GLY A 62 7.06 5.81 0.30
N PRO A 63 6.78 6.08 1.59
CA PRO A 63 6.12 7.30 2.01
C PRO A 63 6.90 8.59 1.66
N GLN A 64 8.23 8.56 1.68
CA GLN A 64 9.05 9.70 1.28
C GLN A 64 8.96 9.94 -0.23
N TYR A 65 8.98 8.87 -1.02
CA TYR A 65 8.77 8.94 -2.46
C TYR A 65 7.39 9.53 -2.82
N SER A 66 6.37 9.30 -1.99
CA SER A 66 5.04 9.87 -2.17
C SER A 66 5.02 11.41 -2.15
N VAL A 67 6.03 12.07 -1.56
CA VAL A 67 6.20 13.53 -1.64
C VAL A 67 6.44 13.98 -3.09
N ILE A 68 7.31 13.28 -3.81
CA ILE A 68 7.63 13.58 -5.22
C ILE A 68 6.40 13.30 -6.11
N GLU A 69 5.68 12.20 -5.84
CA GLU A 69 4.43 11.88 -6.53
C GLU A 69 3.36 12.95 -6.31
N ASN A 70 3.24 13.47 -5.09
CA ASN A 70 2.31 14.56 -4.79
C ASN A 70 2.66 15.84 -5.55
N GLU A 71 3.94 16.19 -5.65
CA GLU A 71 4.39 17.35 -6.42
C GLU A 71 4.21 17.17 -7.94
N LEU A 72 4.43 15.96 -8.46
CA LEU A 72 4.10 15.61 -9.84
C LEU A 72 2.60 15.82 -10.11
N VAL A 73 1.74 15.28 -9.25
CA VAL A 73 0.30 15.36 -9.42
C VAL A 73 -0.19 16.81 -9.34
N LYS A 74 0.31 17.61 -8.39
CA LYS A 74 0.04 19.06 -8.34
C LYS A 74 0.44 19.75 -9.64
N ALA A 75 1.65 19.48 -10.15
CA ALA A 75 2.11 20.07 -11.40
C ALA A 75 1.19 19.74 -12.59
N VAL A 76 0.60 18.53 -12.63
CA VAL A 76 -0.40 18.17 -13.65
C VAL A 76 -1.72 18.90 -13.47
N LEU A 77 -2.25 18.99 -12.25
CA LEU A 77 -3.53 19.65 -12.01
C LEU A 77 -3.45 21.18 -12.18
N GLU A 78 -2.29 21.78 -11.90
CA GLU A 78 -2.05 23.23 -12.00
C GLU A 78 -1.61 23.67 -13.41
N ALA A 79 -1.38 22.72 -14.33
CA ALA A 79 -0.91 23.03 -15.67
C ALA A 79 -1.92 23.90 -16.47
N PRO A 80 -1.49 25.01 -17.10
CA PRO A 80 -2.40 25.94 -17.78
C PRO A 80 -2.94 25.41 -19.12
N PHE A 81 -2.40 24.31 -19.64
CA PHE A 81 -2.74 23.70 -20.94
C PHE A 81 -3.53 22.39 -20.78
N ARG A 82 -4.52 22.37 -19.88
CA ARG A 82 -5.32 21.18 -19.55
C ARG A 82 -6.01 20.57 -20.79
N GLU A 83 -6.55 21.40 -21.68
CA GLU A 83 -7.25 20.92 -22.89
C GLU A 83 -6.31 20.14 -23.82
N GLU A 84 -5.06 20.56 -23.92
CA GLU A 84 -4.03 19.87 -24.68
C GLU A 84 -3.57 18.60 -23.97
N LEU A 85 -3.40 18.62 -22.65
CA LEU A 85 -3.06 17.42 -21.89
C LEU A 85 -4.14 16.35 -22.02
N LEU A 86 -5.42 16.71 -22.03
CA LEU A 86 -6.53 15.76 -22.14
C LEU A 86 -6.56 14.99 -23.47
N LYS A 87 -5.83 15.46 -24.50
CA LYS A 87 -5.67 14.72 -25.76
C LYS A 87 -4.74 13.51 -25.61
N GLU A 88 -3.81 13.56 -24.65
CA GLU A 88 -2.75 12.57 -24.45
C GLU A 88 -2.86 11.83 -23.10
N ILE A 89 -3.50 12.46 -22.11
CA ILE A 89 -3.66 11.97 -20.74
C ILE A 89 -5.17 11.79 -20.49
N PRO A 90 -5.64 10.57 -20.14
CA PRO A 90 -7.06 10.34 -19.87
C PRO A 90 -7.61 11.20 -18.73
N GLU A 91 -8.86 11.68 -18.85
CA GLU A 91 -9.55 12.43 -17.79
C GLU A 91 -9.53 11.68 -16.44
N THR A 92 -9.61 10.34 -16.48
CA THR A 92 -9.54 9.51 -15.28
C THR A 92 -8.24 9.73 -14.49
N TYR A 93 -7.12 10.00 -15.15
CA TYR A 93 -5.87 10.33 -14.46
C TYR A 93 -6.00 11.62 -13.62
N PHE A 94 -6.72 12.63 -14.12
CA PHE A 94 -6.97 13.87 -13.39
C PHE A 94 -7.88 13.64 -12.19
N GLN A 95 -8.93 12.82 -12.35
CA GLN A 95 -9.82 12.47 -11.25
C GLN A 95 -9.08 11.70 -10.13
N LEU A 96 -8.25 10.73 -10.50
CA LEU A 96 -7.40 9.99 -9.56
C LEU A 96 -6.36 10.90 -8.88
N SER A 97 -5.83 11.86 -9.64
CA SER A 97 -4.91 12.88 -9.15
C SER A 97 -5.54 13.77 -8.07
N GLU A 98 -6.80 14.18 -8.25
CA GLU A 98 -7.53 14.93 -7.23
C GLU A 98 -7.75 14.12 -5.94
N CYS A 99 -8.06 12.82 -6.04
CA CYS A 99 -8.12 11.94 -4.87
C CYS A 99 -6.75 11.81 -4.19
N SER A 100 -5.68 11.67 -4.96
CA SER A 100 -4.31 11.56 -4.45
C SER A 100 -3.90 12.79 -3.62
N ILE A 101 -4.19 14.02 -4.09
CA ILE A 101 -3.90 15.24 -3.32
C ILE A 101 -4.71 15.30 -2.02
N LYS A 102 -5.98 14.85 -2.05
CA LYS A 102 -6.81 14.79 -0.84
C LYS A 102 -6.36 13.71 0.15
N ALA A 103 -5.61 12.71 -0.30
CA ALA A 103 -5.16 11.59 0.50
C ALA A 103 -3.76 11.76 1.12
N PHE A 104 -3.04 12.85 0.79
CA PHE A 104 -1.62 12.99 1.15
C PHE A 104 -1.21 14.42 1.47
N ASP A 105 -0.36 14.54 2.50
CA ASP A 105 0.40 15.74 2.84
C ASP A 105 1.75 15.29 3.44
N PRO A 106 2.88 15.99 3.19
CA PRO A 106 4.17 15.63 3.77
C PRO A 106 4.15 15.46 5.30
N ARG A 107 3.25 16.13 6.01
CA ARG A 107 3.11 16.02 7.48
C ARG A 107 2.75 14.61 7.95
N ILE A 108 2.03 13.82 7.14
CA ILE A 108 1.61 12.46 7.50
C ILE A 108 2.64 11.38 7.14
N VAL A 109 3.76 11.72 6.50
CA VAL A 109 4.80 10.75 6.08
C VAL A 109 5.27 9.87 7.25
N PRO A 110 5.57 10.40 8.47
CA PRO A 110 5.96 9.55 9.60
C PRO A 110 4.88 8.53 9.99
N LEU A 111 3.60 8.92 9.90
CA LEU A 111 2.47 8.04 10.22
C LEU A 111 2.26 6.96 9.16
N MET A 112 2.53 7.27 7.89
CA MET A 112 2.50 6.28 6.82
C MET A 112 3.61 5.23 6.98
N ILE A 113 4.80 5.63 7.43
CA ILE A 113 5.89 4.69 7.75
C ILE A 113 5.46 3.76 8.89
N GLU A 114 4.85 4.30 9.95
CA GLU A 114 4.31 3.51 11.06
C GLU A 114 3.20 2.55 10.59
N GLU A 115 2.25 3.00 9.77
CA GLU A 115 1.21 2.16 9.17
C GLU A 115 1.79 1.00 8.34
N ASN A 116 2.80 1.27 7.51
CA ASN A 116 3.45 0.25 6.69
C ASN A 116 4.12 -0.82 7.56
N LYS A 117 4.90 -0.41 8.58
CA LYS A 117 5.54 -1.33 9.52
C LYS A 117 4.53 -2.24 10.23
N LEU A 118 3.45 -1.67 10.76
CA LEU A 118 2.39 -2.44 11.41
C LEU A 118 1.71 -3.43 10.45
N THR A 119 1.53 -3.04 9.19
CA THR A 119 0.94 -3.92 8.16
C THR A 119 1.88 -5.09 7.83
N SER A 120 3.18 -4.82 7.71
CA SER A 120 4.22 -5.84 7.53
C SER A 120 4.30 -6.78 8.73
N GLU A 121 4.26 -6.27 9.96
CA GLU A 121 4.22 -7.07 11.20
C GLU A 121 3.01 -8.02 11.23
N TYR A 122 1.81 -7.52 10.89
CA TYR A 122 0.61 -8.35 10.78
C TYR A 122 0.77 -9.48 9.75
N GLY A 123 1.38 -9.16 8.59
CA GLY A 123 1.69 -10.14 7.55
C GLY A 123 2.65 -11.23 8.04
N LYS A 124 3.74 -10.84 8.71
CA LYS A 124 4.74 -11.77 9.27
C LYS A 124 4.13 -12.68 10.35
N LEU A 125 3.31 -12.13 11.25
CA LEU A 125 2.61 -12.90 12.27
C LEU A 125 1.71 -13.99 11.64
N LYS A 126 0.96 -13.65 10.58
CA LYS A 126 0.17 -14.66 9.86
C LYS A 126 1.03 -15.70 9.15
N ALA A 127 2.14 -15.27 8.56
CA ALA A 127 3.04 -16.16 7.81
C ALA A 127 3.85 -17.11 8.71
N SER A 128 4.03 -16.77 9.99
CA SER A 128 4.76 -17.59 10.96
C SER A 128 3.97 -18.81 11.45
N ALA A 129 2.69 -18.94 11.08
CA ALA A 129 1.81 -19.98 11.56
C ALA A 129 2.32 -21.39 11.28
N LYS A 130 2.42 -22.18 12.35
CA LYS A 130 2.78 -23.60 12.33
C LYS A 130 1.73 -24.35 13.16
N ILE A 131 0.82 -25.04 12.48
CA ILE A 131 -0.36 -25.65 13.08
C ILE A 131 -0.24 -27.18 12.93
N GLU A 132 -0.06 -27.87 14.05
CA GLU A 132 -0.05 -29.34 14.09
C GLU A 132 -1.44 -29.89 13.76
N PHE A 133 -1.54 -30.72 12.71
CA PHE A 133 -2.78 -31.32 12.27
C PHE A 133 -2.55 -32.71 11.67
N GLU A 134 -3.09 -33.74 12.31
CA GLU A 134 -3.03 -35.15 11.86
C GLU A 134 -1.61 -35.66 11.53
N GLY A 135 -0.60 -35.17 12.25
CA GLY A 135 0.81 -35.56 12.09
C GLY A 135 1.61 -34.70 11.10
N GLU A 136 0.99 -33.66 10.54
CA GLU A 136 1.63 -32.67 9.67
C GLU A 136 1.65 -31.29 10.35
N VAL A 137 2.65 -30.46 10.02
CA VAL A 137 2.68 -29.04 10.39
C VAL A 137 2.20 -28.23 9.19
N LEU A 138 1.05 -27.55 9.34
CA LEU A 138 0.41 -26.80 8.28
C LEU A 138 0.48 -25.29 8.55
N ASN A 139 0.59 -24.49 7.49
CA ASN A 139 0.38 -23.05 7.55
C ASN A 139 -1.13 -22.69 7.49
N LEU A 140 -1.46 -21.38 7.61
CA LEU A 140 -2.85 -20.91 7.59
C LEU A 140 -3.61 -21.24 6.29
N SER A 141 -2.95 -21.25 5.15
CA SER A 141 -3.59 -21.59 3.86
C SER A 141 -3.87 -23.08 3.77
N GLU A 142 -2.90 -23.91 4.15
CA GLU A 142 -3.00 -25.37 4.12
C GLU A 142 -4.07 -25.89 5.07
N ILE A 143 -4.13 -25.40 6.31
CA ILE A 143 -5.19 -25.78 7.26
C ILE A 143 -6.57 -25.31 6.78
N SER A 144 -6.64 -24.15 6.11
CA SER A 144 -7.91 -23.65 5.57
C SER A 144 -8.45 -24.56 4.48
N ALA A 145 -7.59 -25.14 3.64
CA ALA A 145 -8.01 -26.13 2.64
C ALA A 145 -8.64 -27.38 3.28
N LYS A 146 -8.23 -27.76 4.51
CA LYS A 146 -8.85 -28.88 5.26
C LYS A 146 -10.26 -28.53 5.76
N VAL A 147 -10.55 -27.25 6.01
CA VAL A 147 -11.88 -26.76 6.44
C VAL A 147 -12.93 -26.87 5.33
N ASP A 148 -12.53 -26.99 4.06
CA ASP A 148 -13.45 -27.08 2.91
C ASP A 148 -13.66 -28.52 2.39
N THR A 149 -13.17 -29.52 3.12
CA THR A 149 -13.29 -30.93 2.73
C THR A 149 -14.70 -31.51 2.94
N PRO A 150 -15.10 -32.60 2.24
CA PRO A 150 -16.41 -33.23 2.43
C PRO A 150 -16.62 -33.87 3.81
N ASP A 151 -15.55 -34.32 4.47
CA ASP A 151 -15.62 -34.98 5.78
C ASP A 151 -15.84 -33.96 6.90
N ARG A 152 -16.99 -34.08 7.60
CA ARG A 152 -17.37 -33.18 8.69
C ARG A 152 -16.40 -33.19 9.86
N GLU A 153 -15.84 -34.35 10.22
CA GLU A 153 -14.92 -34.43 11.35
C GLU A 153 -13.57 -33.80 11.00
N VAL A 154 -13.09 -33.97 9.76
CA VAL A 154 -11.88 -33.27 9.28
C VAL A 154 -12.09 -31.75 9.32
N ARG A 155 -13.21 -31.25 8.78
CA ARG A 155 -13.53 -29.81 8.83
C ARG A 155 -13.54 -29.26 10.26
N ARG A 156 -14.21 -29.97 11.18
CA ARG A 156 -14.34 -29.56 12.58
C ARG A 156 -12.97 -29.46 13.25
N LYS A 157 -12.16 -30.51 13.18
CA LYS A 157 -10.81 -30.52 13.77
C LYS A 157 -9.92 -29.44 13.16
N ALA A 158 -9.98 -29.26 11.83
CA ALA A 158 -9.15 -28.27 11.14
C ALA A 158 -9.53 -26.84 11.55
N TYR A 159 -10.84 -26.57 11.65
CA TYR A 159 -11.33 -25.28 12.13
C TYR A 159 -10.93 -25.03 13.59
N GLU A 160 -11.06 -26.02 14.47
CA GLU A 160 -10.63 -25.93 15.87
C GLU A 160 -9.13 -25.64 15.99
N ALA A 161 -8.28 -26.37 15.24
CA ALA A 161 -6.83 -26.16 15.22
C ALA A 161 -6.47 -24.75 14.71
N LYS A 162 -7.10 -24.32 13.61
CA LYS A 162 -6.93 -22.96 13.07
C LYS A 162 -7.32 -21.89 14.08
N MET A 163 -8.48 -22.04 14.74
CA MET A 163 -8.97 -21.06 15.72
C MET A 163 -8.14 -21.08 17.01
N ALA A 164 -7.62 -22.24 17.44
CA ALA A 164 -6.72 -22.33 18.57
C ALA A 164 -5.44 -21.51 18.33
N TRP A 165 -4.85 -21.60 17.13
CA TRP A 165 -3.70 -20.79 16.77
C TRP A 165 -4.01 -19.29 16.78
N PHE A 166 -5.14 -18.86 16.21
CA PHE A 166 -5.54 -17.45 16.29
C PHE A 166 -5.80 -16.98 17.72
N LYS A 167 -6.36 -17.85 18.56
CA LYS A 167 -6.61 -17.54 19.98
C LYS A 167 -5.31 -17.37 20.75
N GLU A 168 -4.32 -18.22 20.48
CA GLU A 168 -2.98 -18.12 21.08
C GLU A 168 -2.30 -16.78 20.75
N HIS A 169 -2.45 -16.30 19.53
CA HIS A 169 -1.85 -15.04 19.05
C HIS A 169 -2.80 -13.84 19.12
N SER A 170 -3.95 -13.98 19.80
CA SER A 170 -5.02 -12.96 19.79
C SER A 170 -4.56 -11.61 20.35
N ALA A 171 -3.77 -11.62 21.42
CA ALA A 171 -3.24 -10.38 22.01
C ALA A 171 -2.32 -9.62 21.05
N GLU A 172 -1.49 -10.32 20.28
CA GLU A 172 -0.60 -9.71 19.29
C GLU A 172 -1.40 -9.12 18.12
N PHE A 173 -2.41 -9.85 17.64
CA PHE A 173 -3.32 -9.35 16.60
C PHE A 173 -4.09 -8.11 17.06
N ASP A 174 -4.63 -8.14 18.28
CA ASP A 174 -5.38 -7.03 18.87
C ASP A 174 -4.48 -5.79 19.03
N GLU A 175 -3.24 -5.96 19.49
CA GLU A 175 -2.28 -4.88 19.63
C GLU A 175 -1.93 -4.23 18.29
N ILE A 176 -1.62 -5.04 17.26
CA ILE A 176 -1.30 -4.52 15.93
C ILE A 176 -2.52 -3.78 15.34
N TYR A 177 -3.72 -4.36 15.47
CA TYR A 177 -4.92 -3.76 14.93
C TYR A 177 -5.31 -2.46 15.65
N ASP A 178 -5.18 -2.41 16.98
CA ASP A 178 -5.39 -1.19 17.77
C ASP A 178 -4.43 -0.07 17.34
N LYS A 179 -3.14 -0.37 17.15
CA LYS A 179 -2.16 0.60 16.63
C LYS A 179 -2.52 1.06 15.21
N LEU A 180 -2.91 0.14 14.33
CA LEU A 180 -3.35 0.46 12.96
C LEU A 180 -4.56 1.40 12.95
N VAL A 181 -5.55 1.16 13.81
CA VAL A 181 -6.73 2.05 13.93
C VAL A 181 -6.31 3.44 14.40
N LYS A 182 -5.46 3.52 15.42
CA LYS A 182 -4.98 4.79 15.99
C LYS A 182 -4.16 5.60 14.98
N VAL A 183 -3.19 4.99 14.28
CA VAL A 183 -2.35 5.70 13.30
C VAL A 183 -3.18 6.20 12.12
N ARG A 184 -4.13 5.39 11.63
CA ARG A 184 -5.08 5.77 10.56
C ARG A 184 -5.99 6.91 10.98
N HIS A 185 -6.55 6.85 12.19
CA HIS A 185 -7.36 7.94 12.71
C HIS A 185 -6.54 9.23 12.84
N LYS A 186 -5.30 9.14 13.35
CA LYS A 186 -4.40 10.29 13.47
C LYS A 186 -4.07 10.91 12.11
N MET A 187 -3.72 10.10 11.09
CA MET A 187 -3.50 10.59 9.73
C MET A 187 -4.70 11.36 9.18
N ALA A 188 -5.91 10.81 9.38
CA ALA A 188 -7.12 11.46 8.92
C ALA A 188 -7.35 12.82 9.62
N LYS A 189 -7.10 12.89 10.94
CA LYS A 189 -7.20 14.15 11.68
C LYS A 189 -6.17 15.19 11.24
N GLU A 190 -4.93 14.78 10.97
CA GLU A 190 -3.88 15.68 10.48
C GLU A 190 -4.19 16.27 9.08
N LEU A 191 -4.92 15.51 8.25
CA LEU A 191 -5.44 15.97 6.97
C LEU A 191 -6.77 16.75 7.07
N GLY A 192 -7.30 16.94 8.28
CA GLY A 192 -8.52 17.73 8.51
C GLY A 192 -9.83 16.96 8.37
N TYR A 193 -9.79 15.62 8.35
CA TYR A 193 -10.98 14.77 8.30
C TYR A 193 -11.47 14.38 9.71
N ASP A 194 -12.76 14.06 9.84
CA ASP A 194 -13.33 13.66 11.12
C ASP A 194 -12.80 12.31 11.61
N ASN A 195 -12.60 11.38 10.68
CA ASN A 195 -12.13 10.02 10.90
C ASN A 195 -11.54 9.41 9.59
N TYR A 196 -11.05 8.17 9.66
CA TYR A 196 -10.38 7.52 8.55
C TYR A 196 -11.27 7.16 7.36
N ILE A 197 -12.61 7.19 7.49
CA ILE A 197 -13.51 6.77 6.40
C ILE A 197 -13.27 7.63 5.15
N GLN A 198 -13.26 8.95 5.30
CA GLN A 198 -13.07 9.86 4.17
C GLN A 198 -11.69 9.70 3.53
N LEU A 199 -10.63 9.64 4.34
CA LEU A 199 -9.26 9.38 3.85
C LEU A 199 -9.18 8.03 3.12
N GLY A 200 -9.81 6.99 3.68
CA GLY A 200 -9.86 5.66 3.08
C GLY A 200 -10.54 5.67 1.70
N TYR A 201 -11.62 6.43 1.52
CA TYR A 201 -12.29 6.55 0.21
C TYR A 201 -11.40 7.22 -0.84
N TYR A 202 -10.69 8.28 -0.47
CA TYR A 202 -9.71 8.90 -1.38
C TYR A 202 -8.57 7.96 -1.73
N ARG A 203 -8.02 7.22 -0.74
CA ARG A 203 -6.98 6.20 -0.99
C ARG A 203 -7.46 5.03 -1.86
N MET A 204 -8.76 4.70 -1.80
CA MET A 204 -9.39 3.69 -2.67
C MET A 204 -9.73 4.22 -4.07
N ASN A 205 -9.47 5.49 -4.37
CA ASN A 205 -9.83 6.12 -5.63
C ASN A 205 -11.33 6.02 -5.96
N ARG A 206 -12.20 6.09 -4.95
CA ARG A 206 -13.65 6.15 -5.19
C ARG A 206 -14.03 7.53 -5.72
N LEU A 207 -14.57 7.56 -6.93
CA LEU A 207 -14.96 8.78 -7.65
C LEU A 207 -16.47 9.04 -7.57
N ASP A 208 -17.23 8.12 -6.99
CA ASP A 208 -18.68 8.09 -6.82
C ASP A 208 -19.13 8.28 -5.36
#